data_AF-A0A6J2TY30-F1
#
_entry.id   AF-A0A6J2TY30-F1
#
_cell.length_a   1.000
_cell.length_b   1.000
_cell.length_c   1.000
_cell.angle_alpha   90.00
_cell.angle_beta   90.00
_cell.angle_gamma   90.00
#
_symmetry.space_group_name_H-M   'P 1'
#
loop_
_entity.id
_entity.type
_entity.pdbx_description
1 polymer ?
#
loop_
_entity_poly.entity_id
_entity_poly.type
_entity_poly.pdbx_seq_one_letter_code
_entity_poly.pdbx_strand_id
1 'polypeptide(L)'
;MHLTTNDEEIHKMIGVTEVILTIHGRDSVMRYNNIRLDICKLLSFSARRSILAFFYQSIRRAAINFPKRCPFKTNTTYTLKQMSFDVNVFPFYVPEYNFTFIGHFFANDVLTMDVKVTGALCKKTNNCSGAVGELQP
;
A
#
# COMPACT_ATOMS: atom_id res chain seq x y z
N MET A 1 13.17 3.10 4.46
CA MET A 1 12.39 4.22 3.87
C MET A 1 13.01 5.50 4.41
N HIS A 2 13.71 6.26 3.58
CA HIS A 2 14.26 7.57 3.95
C HIS A 2 13.31 8.64 3.40
N LEU A 3 12.66 9.40 4.28
CA LEU A 3 11.84 10.55 3.93
C LEU A 3 12.75 11.77 3.95
N THR A 4 12.99 12.39 2.80
CA THR A 4 13.73 13.65 2.71
C THR A 4 12.75 14.80 2.85
N THR A 5 12.67 15.41 4.03
CA THR A 5 12.04 16.73 4.21
C THR A 5 13.11 17.72 4.65
N ASN A 6 12.92 19.00 4.30
CA ASN A 6 13.84 20.12 4.59
C ASN A 6 13.87 20.48 6.09
N ASP A 7 14.09 19.49 6.97
CA ASP A 7 14.14 19.60 8.44
C ASP A 7 12.88 20.10 9.17
N GLU A 8 11.80 20.44 8.46
CA GLU A 8 10.49 20.78 9.06
C GLU A 8 9.59 19.58 9.37
N GLU A 9 8.92 19.60 10.53
CA GLU A 9 7.92 18.59 10.93
C GLU A 9 6.84 18.40 9.86
N ILE A 10 6.47 17.14 9.60
CA ILE A 10 5.50 16.80 8.55
C ILE A 10 4.10 16.83 9.15
N HIS A 11 3.43 17.97 9.04
CA HIS A 11 2.04 18.15 9.51
C HIS A 11 1.02 17.64 8.49
N LYS A 12 1.41 17.56 7.22
CA LYS A 12 0.55 17.17 6.11
C LYS A 12 1.25 16.11 5.27
N MET A 13 0.62 14.96 5.12
CA MET A 13 1.09 13.91 4.23
C MET A 13 -0.06 13.46 3.33
N ILE A 14 0.07 13.73 2.03
CA ILE A 14 -0.93 13.40 1.02
C ILE A 14 -0.36 12.35 0.08
N GLY A 15 -1.03 11.20 -0.06
CA GLY A 15 -0.76 10.22 -1.11
C GLY A 15 -1.70 10.45 -2.29
N VAL A 16 -1.17 10.62 -3.49
CA VAL A 16 -1.94 10.54 -4.74
C VAL A 16 -1.59 9.21 -5.40
N THR A 17 -2.58 8.34 -5.57
CA THR A 17 -2.32 6.97 -6.01
C THR A 17 -3.13 6.59 -7.23
N GLU A 18 -2.52 5.77 -8.07
CA GLU A 18 -3.14 5.06 -9.17
C GLU A 18 -3.10 3.55 -8.89
N VAL A 19 -4.20 2.87 -9.15
CA VAL A 19 -4.32 1.41 -9.02
C VAL A 19 -4.82 0.83 -10.32
N ILE A 20 -4.00 -0.03 -10.92
CA ILE A 20 -4.34 -0.77 -12.13
C ILE A 20 -4.54 -2.23 -11.72
N LEU A 21 -5.72 -2.78 -12.00
CA LEU A 21 -6.08 -4.16 -11.71
C LEU A 21 -6.40 -4.90 -13.02
N THR A 22 -5.88 -6.11 -13.16
CA THR A 22 -6.19 -7.01 -14.27
C THR A 22 -6.64 -8.34 -13.69
N ILE A 23 -7.91 -8.69 -13.88
CA ILE A 23 -8.49 -9.92 -13.33
C ILE A 23 -7.98 -11.12 -14.14
N HIS A 24 -7.51 -12.18 -13.46
CA HIS A 24 -7.10 -13.39 -14.15
C HIS A 24 -8.26 -14.00 -14.94
N GLY A 25 -8.03 -14.33 -16.22
CA GLY A 25 -9.04 -14.89 -17.12
C GLY A 25 -10.01 -13.87 -17.73
N ARG A 26 -9.76 -12.56 -17.56
CA ARG A 26 -10.49 -11.49 -18.26
C ARG A 26 -9.52 -10.49 -18.88
N ASP A 27 -9.82 -10.03 -20.09
CA ASP A 27 -9.04 -8.98 -20.76
C ASP A 27 -9.38 -7.57 -20.25
N SER A 28 -10.32 -7.45 -19.33
CA SER A 28 -10.73 -6.16 -18.75
C SER A 28 -9.70 -5.65 -17.74
N VAL A 29 -9.13 -4.48 -18.02
CA VAL A 29 -8.27 -3.73 -17.10
C VAL A 29 -9.10 -2.67 -16.38
N MET A 30 -9.10 -2.70 -15.05
CA MET A 30 -9.70 -1.65 -14.22
C MET A 30 -8.62 -0.67 -13.80
N ARG A 31 -8.87 0.63 -13.96
CA ARG A 31 -7.96 1.69 -13.54
C ARG A 31 -8.65 2.64 -12.59
N TYR A 32 -8.06 2.85 -11.43
CA TYR A 32 -8.49 3.83 -10.45
C TYR A 32 -7.40 4.89 -10.33
N ASN A 33 -7.66 6.07 -10.89
CA ASN A 33 -6.67 7.13 -10.98
C ASN A 33 -6.96 8.22 -9.96
N ASN A 34 -5.91 8.94 -9.58
CA ASN A 34 -5.99 10.16 -8.76
C ASN A 34 -6.71 9.96 -7.41
N ILE A 35 -6.58 8.77 -6.82
CA ILE A 35 -7.09 8.52 -5.46
C ILE A 35 -6.23 9.35 -4.50
N ARG A 36 -6.84 10.32 -3.83
CA ARG A 36 -6.16 11.23 -2.92
C ARG A 36 -6.41 10.82 -1.47
N LEU A 37 -5.34 10.41 -0.79
CA LEU A 37 -5.35 9.92 0.59
C LEU A 37 -4.65 10.93 1.49
N ASP A 38 -5.36 11.43 2.50
CA ASP A 38 -4.76 12.19 3.60
C ASP A 38 -4.27 11.19 4.65
N ILE A 39 -2.96 10.92 4.64
CA ILE A 39 -2.35 9.91 5.51
C ILE A 39 -2.50 10.32 6.98
N CYS A 40 -2.42 11.61 7.29
CA CYS A 40 -2.62 12.12 8.66
C CYS A 40 -4.04 11.84 9.17
N LYS A 41 -5.06 12.02 8.32
CA LYS A 41 -6.45 11.65 8.66
C LYS A 41 -6.62 10.13 8.75
N LEU A 42 -6.03 9.37 7.84
CA LEU A 42 -6.09 7.90 7.87
C LEU A 42 -5.48 7.32 9.14
N LEU A 43 -4.38 7.89 9.64
CA LEU A 43 -3.76 7.47 10.90
C LEU A 43 -4.72 7.57 12.09
N SER A 44 -5.57 8.61 12.09
CA SER A 44 -6.62 8.82 13.09
C SER A 44 -7.86 7.96 12.88
N PHE A 45 -8.03 7.36 11.70
CA PHE A 45 -9.25 6.65 11.31
C PHE A 45 -9.16 5.14 11.59
N SER A 46 -10.15 4.59 12.29
CA SER A 46 -10.27 3.14 12.56
C SER A 46 -11.24 2.47 11.57
N ALA A 47 -10.97 2.55 10.27
CA ALA A 47 -11.86 1.91 9.29
C ALA A 47 -11.88 0.39 9.46
N ARG A 48 -13.08 -0.19 9.63
CA ARG A 48 -13.30 -1.64 9.62
C ARG A 48 -13.52 -2.12 8.18
N ARG A 49 -12.78 -3.15 7.78
CA ARG A 49 -13.01 -4.03 6.59
C ARG A 49 -12.78 -3.45 5.18
N SER A 50 -11.77 -2.59 4.97
CA SER A 50 -11.30 -2.24 3.62
C SER A 50 -9.88 -2.77 3.34
N ILE A 51 -9.52 -2.94 2.06
CA ILE A 51 -8.15 -3.31 1.64
C ILE A 51 -7.12 -2.30 2.17
N LEU A 52 -7.46 -1.01 2.12
CA LEU A 52 -6.60 0.04 2.67
C LEU A 52 -6.41 -0.11 4.19
N ALA A 53 -7.49 -0.45 4.92
CA ALA A 53 -7.41 -0.72 6.35
C ALA A 53 -6.55 -1.96 6.67
N PHE A 54 -6.60 -2.99 5.81
CA PHE A 54 -5.73 -4.16 5.93
C PHE A 54 -4.24 -3.79 5.80
N PHE A 55 -3.87 -3.06 4.75
CA PHE A 55 -2.49 -2.57 4.59
C PHE A 55 -2.06 -1.67 5.74
N TYR A 56 -2.94 -0.75 6.17
CA TYR A 56 -2.67 0.13 7.30
C TYR A 56 -2.41 -0.65 8.60
N GLN A 57 -3.23 -1.67 8.88
CA GLN A 57 -3.02 -2.52 10.06
C GLN A 57 -1.70 -3.28 9.98
N SER A 58 -1.34 -3.82 8.81
CA SER A 58 -0.05 -4.49 8.62
C SER A 58 1.14 -3.56 8.81
N ILE A 59 1.09 -2.34 8.26
CA ILE A 59 2.14 -1.33 8.46
C ILE A 59 2.24 -0.97 9.94
N ARG A 60 1.10 -0.72 10.60
CA ARG A 60 1.06 -0.37 12.02
C ARG A 60 1.61 -1.47 12.92
N ARG A 61 1.39 -2.75 12.58
CA ARG A 61 1.98 -3.89 13.32
C ARG A 61 3.49 -4.01 13.08
N ALA A 62 3.93 -3.78 11.85
CA ALA A 62 5.34 -3.87 11.45
C ALA A 62 6.18 -2.70 11.98
N ALA A 63 5.54 -1.57 12.28
CA ALA A 63 6.21 -0.36 12.65
C ALA A 63 6.54 -0.29 14.15
N ILE A 64 7.83 -0.24 14.48
CA ILE A 64 8.28 -0.10 15.87
C ILE A 64 8.12 1.35 16.35
N ASN A 65 8.38 2.34 15.48
CA ASN A 65 8.37 3.77 15.83
C ASN A 65 7.48 4.63 14.93
N PHE A 66 6.60 4.04 14.11
CA PHE A 66 5.77 4.83 13.19
C PHE A 66 4.67 5.57 13.98
N PRO A 67 4.50 6.88 13.75
CA PRO A 67 3.63 7.70 14.57
C PRO A 67 2.16 7.34 14.32
N LYS A 68 1.37 7.32 15.40
CA LYS A 68 -0.09 7.04 15.35
C LYS A 68 -0.92 8.25 14.89
N ARG A 69 -0.30 9.43 14.85
CA ARG A 69 -0.88 10.70 14.43
C ARG A 69 0.25 11.59 13.93
N CYS A 70 -0.05 12.49 13.01
CA CYS A 70 0.87 13.55 12.63
C CYS A 70 1.10 14.52 13.81
N PRO A 71 2.21 15.29 13.82
CA PRO A 71 3.26 15.33 12.78
C PRO A 71 4.24 14.16 12.82
N PHE A 72 4.86 13.85 11.67
CA PHE A 72 6.06 13.02 11.64
C PHE A 72 7.27 13.88 11.98
N LYS A 73 8.13 13.37 12.87
CA LYS A 73 9.35 14.06 13.29
C LYS A 73 10.40 13.97 12.18
N THR A 74 11.08 15.07 11.93
CA THR A 74 12.28 15.09 11.08
C THR A 74 13.44 14.41 11.77
N ASN A 75 14.45 14.03 10.97
CA ASN A 75 15.64 13.32 11.42
C ASN A 75 15.36 12.03 12.20
N THR A 76 14.16 11.47 12.05
CA THR A 76 13.73 10.23 12.70
C THR A 76 13.64 9.13 11.65
N THR A 77 14.41 8.07 11.83
CA THR A 77 14.29 6.89 10.97
C THR A 77 13.12 6.02 11.43
N TYR A 78 12.10 5.93 10.59
CA TYR A 78 10.97 5.04 10.80
C TYR A 78 11.22 3.67 10.16
N THR A 79 11.32 2.64 11.01
CA THR A 79 11.61 1.27 10.56
C THR A 79 10.36 0.40 10.64
N LEU A 80 10.04 -0.25 9.51
CA LEU A 80 9.08 -1.34 9.42
C LEU A 80 9.86 -2.66 9.49
N LYS A 81 9.64 -3.47 10.52
CA LYS A 81 10.24 -4.81 10.67
C LYS A 81 9.14 -5.87 10.60
N GLN A 82 9.46 -6.99 9.96
CA GLN A 82 8.60 -8.18 9.91
C GLN A 82 7.16 -7.87 9.46
N MET A 83 7.04 -7.11 8.37
CA MET A 83 5.74 -6.82 7.80
C MET A 83 5.06 -8.11 7.39
N SER A 84 3.94 -8.41 8.04
CA SER A 84 3.12 -9.59 7.77
C SER A 84 1.69 -9.19 7.48
N PHE A 85 1.07 -9.99 6.64
CA PHE A 85 -0.29 -9.80 6.16
C PHE A 85 -1.14 -10.93 6.74
N ASP A 86 -2.13 -10.56 7.55
CA ASP A 86 -3.04 -11.53 8.16
C ASP A 86 -4.13 -11.90 7.16
N VAL A 87 -3.94 -13.04 6.50
CA VAL A 87 -4.88 -13.55 5.48
C VAL A 87 -6.32 -13.67 5.98
N ASN A 88 -6.55 -13.79 7.29
CA ASN A 88 -7.91 -13.87 7.86
C ASN A 88 -8.65 -12.53 7.82
N VAL A 89 -7.93 -11.42 7.71
CA VAL A 89 -8.48 -10.07 7.59
C VAL A 89 -8.56 -9.64 6.12
N PHE A 90 -7.99 -10.44 5.21
CA PHE A 90 -8.08 -10.20 3.79
C PHE A 90 -9.52 -10.42 3.31
N PRO A 91 -10.14 -9.45 2.61
CA PRO A 91 -11.55 -9.57 2.30
C PRO A 91 -11.83 -10.69 1.28
N PHE A 92 -12.76 -11.60 1.59
CA PHE A 92 -13.09 -12.75 0.73
C PHE A 92 -13.66 -12.38 -0.66
N TYR A 93 -14.16 -11.15 -0.81
CA TYR A 93 -14.71 -10.66 -2.08
C TYR A 93 -13.63 -10.29 -3.10
N VAL A 94 -12.34 -10.28 -2.71
CA VAL A 94 -11.25 -9.84 -3.56
C VAL A 94 -10.89 -10.98 -4.54
N PRO A 95 -11.14 -10.81 -5.86
CA PRO A 95 -10.85 -11.85 -6.85
C PRO A 95 -9.34 -11.99 -7.10
N GLU A 96 -8.95 -12.99 -7.90
CA GLU A 96 -7.57 -13.10 -8.35
C GLU A 96 -7.27 -12.02 -9.39
N TYR A 97 -6.22 -11.23 -9.18
CA TYR A 97 -5.77 -10.22 -10.13
C TYR A 97 -4.28 -9.93 -10.07
N ASN A 98 -3.74 -9.50 -11.21
CA ASN A 98 -2.49 -8.75 -11.25
C ASN A 98 -2.79 -7.29 -10.88
N PHE A 99 -1.97 -6.69 -10.04
CA PHE A 99 -2.09 -5.29 -9.67
C PHE A 99 -0.80 -4.52 -9.91
N THR A 100 -0.96 -3.26 -10.28
CA THR A 100 0.08 -2.24 -10.20
C THR A 100 -0.46 -1.08 -9.37
N PHE A 101 0.21 -0.81 -8.26
CA PHE A 101 -0.02 0.37 -7.43
C PHE A 101 1.09 1.38 -7.71
N ILE A 102 0.72 2.60 -8.04
CA ILE A 102 1.62 3.74 -8.17
C ILE A 102 1.19 4.78 -7.15
N GLY A 103 2.11 5.24 -6.32
CA GLY A 103 1.83 6.20 -5.25
C GLY A 103 2.86 7.31 -5.23
N HIS A 104 2.38 8.55 -5.26
CA HIS A 104 3.16 9.76 -5.08
C HIS A 104 2.80 10.37 -3.73
N PHE A 105 3.75 10.42 -2.80
CA PHE A 105 3.53 10.92 -1.45
C PHE A 105 4.19 12.28 -1.26
N PHE A 106 3.37 13.24 -0.86
CA PHE A 106 3.74 14.63 -0.64
C PHE A 106 3.75 14.90 0.85
N ALA A 107 4.88 15.35 1.38
CA ALA A 107 5.03 15.84 2.75
C ALA A 107 5.12 17.36 2.71
N ASN A 108 4.22 18.06 3.41
CA ASN A 108 4.10 19.52 3.35
C ASN A 108 4.09 20.06 1.90
N ASP A 109 3.33 19.38 1.03
CA ASP A 109 3.19 19.69 -0.41
C ASP A 109 4.46 19.50 -1.27
N VAL A 110 5.54 18.94 -0.70
CA VAL A 110 6.75 18.52 -1.42
C VAL A 110 6.70 17.02 -1.70
N LEU A 111 6.96 16.60 -2.94
CA LEU A 111 7.06 15.17 -3.29
C LEU A 111 8.27 14.57 -2.55
N THR A 112 8.03 13.55 -1.72
CA THR A 112 9.07 12.94 -0.87
C THR A 112 9.23 11.45 -1.08
N MET A 113 8.26 10.80 -1.71
CA MET A 113 8.34 9.38 -2.00
C MET A 113 7.52 9.03 -3.25
N ASP A 114 8.16 8.33 -4.16
CA ASP A 114 7.52 7.63 -5.26
C ASP A 114 7.56 6.13 -5.02
N VAL A 115 6.41 5.49 -5.18
CA VAL A 115 6.24 4.06 -4.94
C VAL A 115 5.59 3.43 -6.15
N LYS A 116 6.23 2.38 -6.68
CA LYS A 116 5.60 1.46 -7.63
C LYS A 116 5.64 0.06 -7.04
N VAL A 117 4.48 -0.54 -6.84
CA VAL A 117 4.35 -1.94 -6.40
C VAL A 117 3.60 -2.69 -7.48
N THR A 118 4.21 -3.75 -8.01
CA THR A 118 3.58 -4.69 -8.93
C THR A 118 3.48 -6.04 -8.25
N GLY A 119 2.37 -6.73 -8.44
CA GLY A 119 2.20 -8.07 -7.88
C GLY A 119 0.96 -8.76 -8.41
N ALA A 120 0.69 -9.94 -7.87
CA ALA A 120 -0.49 -10.73 -8.14
C ALA A 120 -1.14 -11.15 -6.82
N LEU A 121 -2.47 -11.16 -6.79
CA LEU A 121 -3.27 -11.76 -5.74
C LEU A 121 -3.94 -12.99 -6.31
N CYS A 122 -3.80 -14.11 -5.62
CA CYS A 122 -4.36 -15.37 -6.05
C CYS A 122 -4.57 -16.33 -4.88
N LYS A 123 -5.40 -17.36 -5.10
CA LYS A 123 -5.57 -18.42 -4.13
C LYS A 123 -4.32 -19.28 -4.08
N LYS A 124 -4.01 -19.78 -2.87
CA LYS A 124 -2.86 -20.66 -2.58
C LYS A 124 -2.77 -21.91 -3.49
N THR A 125 -3.88 -22.30 -4.12
CA THR A 125 -3.96 -23.45 -5.03
C THR A 125 -3.45 -23.17 -6.44
N ASN A 126 -3.24 -21.90 -6.82
CA ASN A 126 -2.81 -21.51 -8.17
C ASN A 126 -1.36 -20.99 -8.13
N ASN A 127 -0.57 -21.28 -9.17
CA ASN A 127 0.78 -20.73 -9.32
C ASN A 127 0.68 -19.34 -9.98
N CYS A 128 1.09 -18.31 -9.25
CA CYS A 128 0.86 -16.90 -9.62
C CYS A 128 2.17 -16.16 -9.84
N SER A 129 3.25 -16.91 -10.06
CA SER A 129 4.62 -16.40 -10.13
C SER A 129 4.91 -15.60 -11.41
N GLY A 130 3.91 -15.32 -12.26
CA GLY A 130 4.10 -14.56 -13.50
C GLY A 130 5.03 -15.25 -14.52
N ALA A 131 5.49 -16.47 -14.25
CA ALA A 131 6.23 -17.29 -15.21
C ALA A 131 5.22 -17.93 -16.16
N VAL A 132 5.25 -17.49 -17.42
CA VAL A 132 4.64 -18.21 -18.54
C VAL A 132 5.44 -19.50 -18.74
N GLY A 133 4.77 -20.65 -18.64
CA GLY A 133 5.35 -21.99 -18.81
C GLY A 133 5.87 -22.56 -17.48
N GLU A 134 5.57 -23.78 -17.08
CA GLU A 134 5.34 -24.98 -17.89
C GLU A 134 4.06 -25.70 -17.45
N LEU A 135 3.27 -26.09 -18.45
CA LEU A 135 2.40 -27.25 -18.32
C LEU A 135 3.29 -28.51 -18.27
N GLN A 136 2.77 -29.50 -17.54
CA GLN A 136 3.01 -30.96 -17.67
C GLN A 136 4.15 -31.61 -16.87
N PRO A 137 4.01 -32.92 -16.59
CA PRO A 137 2.91 -33.85 -16.91
C PRO A 137 1.87 -34.05 -15.81
#